data_AF-A0A6A4JA13-F1
#
_entry.id   AF-A0A6A4JA13-F1
#
_cell.length_a   1.000
_cell.length_b   1.000
_cell.length_c   1.000
_cell.angle_alpha   90.00
_cell.angle_beta   90.00
_cell.angle_gamma   90.00
#
_symmetry.space_group_name_H-M   'P 1'
#
loop_
_entity.id
_entity.type
_entity.pdbx_description
1 polymer ?
#
loop_
_entity_poly.entity_id
_entity_poly.type
_entity_poly.pdbx_seq_one_letter_code
_entity_poly.pdbx_strand_id
1 'polypeptide(L)'
;MCSGSFYSSLYVITSCRCFHSSIAIYPFHKERNASQYRVSVEPDERTILEISHFVTHPFCMKNKVKKPYKNHFGLIVLSKPFLISQVVPPLTTTSDIEYTRSEIINLSSKFTMCEVYGHHLDSGEIRVGSTKMILMKSEDCLLRLCIPKIGCKGKKSKITHGEDFCLKVPGDIRLDARFLEGSLVKCGGHVLGLVISPGSPRYPKVPTIFASVTQYLRNFPSPNV
;
A
#
# COMPACT_ATOMS: atom_id res chain seq x y z
N MET A 1 -7.17 2.78 -11.45
CA MET A 1 -6.24 1.64 -11.33
C MET A 1 -5.55 1.76 -9.99
N CYS A 2 -5.46 0.64 -9.27
CA CYS A 2 -4.82 0.52 -7.97
C CYS A 2 -3.87 -0.68 -7.97
N SER A 3 -3.04 -0.77 -6.94
CA SER A 3 -2.25 -1.95 -6.64
C SER A 3 -2.97 -2.85 -5.62
N GLY A 4 -2.49 -4.08 -5.51
CA GLY A 4 -2.88 -5.05 -4.49
C GLY A 4 -1.73 -6.03 -4.28
N SER A 5 -1.73 -6.71 -3.14
CA SER A 5 -0.73 -7.72 -2.82
C SER A 5 -1.39 -9.07 -2.58
N PHE A 6 -0.87 -10.13 -3.19
CA PHE A 6 -1.33 -11.48 -2.89
C PHE A 6 -0.94 -11.85 -1.46
N TYR A 7 -1.94 -12.11 -0.63
CA TYR A 7 -1.77 -12.71 0.68
C TYR A 7 -1.68 -14.24 0.57
N SER A 8 -2.49 -14.83 -0.32
CA SER A 8 -2.37 -16.23 -0.75
C SER A 8 -2.84 -16.36 -2.20
N SER A 9 -2.90 -17.59 -2.74
CA SER A 9 -3.47 -17.86 -4.07
C SER A 9 -4.95 -17.48 -4.19
N LEU A 10 -5.68 -17.30 -3.08
CA LEU A 10 -7.10 -16.96 -3.05
C LEU A 10 -7.40 -15.54 -2.56
N TYR A 11 -6.46 -14.92 -1.86
CA TYR A 11 -6.69 -13.65 -1.19
C TYR A 11 -5.74 -12.56 -1.67
N VAL A 12 -6.29 -11.43 -2.09
CA VAL A 12 -5.53 -10.21 -2.40
C VAL A 12 -5.88 -9.14 -1.39
N ILE A 13 -4.88 -8.60 -0.69
CA ILE A 13 -5.06 -7.48 0.23
C ILE A 13 -4.86 -6.14 -0.50
N THR A 14 -5.75 -5.17 -0.28
CA THR A 14 -5.67 -3.84 -0.90
C THR A 14 -6.40 -2.77 -0.06
N SER A 15 -6.31 -1.51 -0.49
CA SER A 15 -7.04 -0.38 0.07
C SER A 15 -8.53 -0.46 -0.26
N CYS A 16 -9.39 0.05 0.64
CA CYS A 16 -10.85 0.08 0.43
C CYS A 16 -11.29 0.77 -0.85
N ARG A 17 -10.60 1.85 -1.27
CA ARG A 17 -10.93 2.58 -2.50
C ARG A 17 -10.61 1.80 -3.77
N CYS A 18 -9.88 0.71 -3.63
CA CYS A 18 -9.41 -0.13 -4.72
C CYS A 18 -10.28 -1.37 -4.93
N PHE A 19 -11.39 -1.50 -4.20
CA PHE A 19 -12.40 -2.51 -4.50
C PHE A 19 -13.14 -2.16 -5.78
N HIS A 20 -12.66 -2.76 -6.86
CA HIS A 20 -13.22 -2.71 -8.19
C HIS A 20 -13.84 -4.06 -8.54
N SER A 21 -14.69 -4.09 -9.57
CA SER A 21 -15.39 -5.29 -10.03
C SER A 21 -14.49 -6.35 -10.69
N SER A 22 -13.21 -6.06 -10.94
CA SER A 22 -12.27 -6.97 -11.61
C SER A 22 -10.83 -6.69 -11.22
N ILE A 23 -9.99 -7.73 -11.15
CA ILE A 23 -8.53 -7.62 -11.09
C ILE A 23 -7.97 -8.07 -12.44
N ALA A 24 -7.08 -7.27 -13.01
CA ALA A 24 -6.31 -7.62 -14.19
C ALA A 24 -4.83 -7.76 -13.82
N ILE A 25 -4.23 -8.90 -14.16
CA ILE A 25 -2.79 -9.14 -14.04
C ILE A 25 -2.18 -8.94 -15.43
N TYR A 26 -1.25 -7.99 -15.51
CA TYR A 26 -0.54 -7.65 -16.75
C TYR A 26 0.84 -8.31 -16.76
N PRO A 27 1.31 -8.80 -17.92
CA PRO A 27 2.67 -9.28 -18.04
C PRO A 27 3.65 -8.12 -17.86
N PHE A 28 4.83 -8.43 -17.33
CA PHE A 28 5.90 -7.48 -17.17
C PHE A 28 7.24 -8.11 -17.53
N HIS A 29 8.16 -7.30 -18.05
CA HIS A 29 9.49 -7.75 -18.44
C HIS A 29 10.57 -6.81 -17.90
N LYS A 30 11.76 -7.37 -17.66
CA LYS A 30 12.91 -6.61 -17.19
C LYS A 30 13.71 -6.09 -18.37
N GLU A 31 13.76 -4.78 -18.56
CA GLU A 31 14.67 -4.17 -19.51
C GLU A 31 16.13 -4.28 -19.01
N ARG A 32 17.09 -4.43 -19.93
CA ARG A 32 18.51 -4.50 -19.58
C ARG A 32 18.93 -3.24 -18.83
N ASN A 33 19.58 -3.39 -17.68
CA ASN A 33 20.02 -2.31 -16.78
C ASN A 33 18.89 -1.50 -16.09
N ALA A 34 17.62 -1.90 -16.23
CA ALA A 34 16.52 -1.28 -15.49
C ALA A 34 16.37 -1.88 -14.08
N SER A 35 16.15 -1.02 -13.09
CA SER A 35 15.82 -1.42 -11.72
C SER A 35 14.34 -1.79 -11.53
N GLN A 36 13.49 -1.43 -12.50
CA GLN A 36 12.05 -1.69 -12.51
C GLN A 36 11.66 -2.52 -13.74
N TYR A 37 10.55 -3.24 -13.62
CA TYR A 37 9.97 -4.02 -14.69
C TYR A 37 8.95 -3.17 -15.46
N ARG A 38 8.98 -3.21 -16.78
CA ARG A 38 7.99 -2.54 -17.61
C ARG A 38 6.73 -3.42 -17.71
N VAL A 39 5.55 -2.83 -17.54
CA VAL A 39 4.28 -3.52 -17.71
C VAL A 39 3.83 -3.44 -19.17
N SER A 40 3.51 -4.59 -19.76
CA SER A 40 2.80 -4.66 -21.04
C SER A 40 1.32 -4.41 -20.79
N VAL A 41 0.79 -3.30 -21.30
CA VAL A 41 -0.62 -2.92 -21.11
C VAL A 41 -1.53 -3.40 -22.25
N GLU A 42 -1.02 -4.29 -23.11
CA GLU A 42 -1.77 -4.86 -24.22
C GLU A 42 -3.00 -5.63 -23.70
N PRO A 43 -4.23 -5.30 -24.16
CA PRO A 43 -5.47 -5.88 -23.62
C PRO A 43 -5.57 -7.40 -23.72
N ASP A 44 -4.93 -8.00 -24.73
CA ASP A 44 -5.03 -9.42 -25.06
C ASP A 44 -4.09 -10.29 -24.23
N GLU A 45 -3.09 -9.68 -23.58
CA GLU A 45 -2.09 -10.39 -22.77
C GLU A 45 -2.42 -10.42 -21.27
N ARG A 46 -3.49 -9.73 -20.86
CA ARG A 46 -3.88 -9.65 -19.44
C ARG A 46 -4.66 -10.87 -18.99
N THR A 47 -4.39 -11.34 -17.78
CA THR A 47 -5.22 -12.34 -17.11
C THR A 47 -6.23 -11.63 -16.22
N ILE A 48 -7.52 -11.89 -16.41
CA ILE A 48 -8.59 -11.38 -15.53
C ILE A 48 -8.88 -12.41 -14.45
N LEU A 49 -8.81 -11.99 -13.19
CA LEU A 49 -9.15 -12.83 -12.06
C LEU A 49 -10.61 -12.62 -11.68
N GLU A 50 -11.35 -13.73 -11.56
CA GLU A 50 -12.72 -13.72 -11.09
C GLU A 50 -12.77 -13.45 -9.58
N ILE A 51 -13.58 -12.49 -9.18
CA ILE A 51 -13.78 -12.11 -7.77
C ILE A 51 -15.06 -12.80 -7.28
N SER A 52 -14.97 -13.49 -6.14
CA SER A 52 -16.13 -14.06 -5.45
C SER A 52 -16.83 -13.00 -4.61
N HIS A 53 -16.09 -12.37 -3.70
CA HIS A 53 -16.61 -11.34 -2.79
C HIS A 53 -15.47 -10.53 -2.15
N PHE A 54 -15.83 -9.52 -1.37
CA PHE A 54 -14.89 -8.69 -0.60
C PHE A 54 -15.09 -8.91 0.91
N VAL A 55 -13.99 -8.99 1.65
CA VAL A 55 -13.99 -9.00 3.12
C VAL A 55 -13.40 -7.68 3.60
N THR A 56 -14.22 -6.85 4.21
CA THR A 56 -13.85 -5.45 4.52
C THR A 56 -14.21 -5.10 5.96
N HIS A 57 -13.45 -4.19 6.56
CA HIS A 57 -13.81 -3.66 7.86
C HIS A 57 -15.11 -2.82 7.76
N PRO A 58 -16.05 -2.85 8.73
CA PRO A 58 -17.28 -2.01 8.69
C PRO A 58 -17.08 -0.47 8.61
N PHE A 59 -15.85 0.01 8.67
CA PHE A 59 -15.49 1.43 8.50
C PHE A 59 -14.81 1.72 7.15
N CYS A 60 -14.38 0.68 6.45
CA CYS A 60 -13.96 0.68 5.06
C CYS A 60 -15.12 1.25 4.23
N MET A 61 -14.90 2.32 3.46
CA MET A 61 -15.90 3.00 2.63
C MET A 61 -16.94 3.91 3.32
N LYS A 62 -16.87 4.13 4.64
CA LYS A 62 -17.75 5.14 5.27
C LYS A 62 -17.23 6.57 4.97
N ASN A 63 -17.81 7.20 3.96
CA ASN A 63 -17.46 8.56 3.49
C ASN A 63 -17.70 9.69 4.50
N LYS A 64 -18.47 9.46 5.57
CA LYS A 64 -18.85 10.47 6.59
C LYS A 64 -18.17 10.27 7.95
N VAL A 65 -16.99 9.64 8.01
CA VAL A 65 -16.29 9.41 9.28
C VAL A 65 -15.32 10.57 9.55
N LYS A 66 -15.25 11.01 10.82
CA LYS A 66 -14.25 11.98 11.31
C LYS A 66 -12.79 11.54 11.08
N LYS A 67 -12.57 10.30 10.64
CA LYS A 67 -11.28 9.61 10.42
C LYS A 67 -11.34 8.85 9.08
N PRO A 68 -10.95 9.47 7.96
CA PRO A 68 -11.22 8.96 6.61
C PRO A 68 -10.40 7.71 6.25
N TYR A 69 -9.37 7.40 7.04
CA TYR A 69 -8.41 6.33 6.77
C TYR A 69 -8.42 5.20 7.79
N LYS A 70 -9.32 5.27 8.79
CA LYS A 70 -9.42 4.23 9.82
C LYS A 70 -9.78 2.88 9.18
N ASN A 71 -8.87 1.91 9.29
CA ASN A 71 -9.05 0.53 8.85
C ASN A 71 -9.37 0.46 7.35
N HIS A 72 -8.67 1.30 6.58
CA HIS A 72 -8.94 1.53 5.16
C HIS A 72 -8.28 0.48 4.25
N PHE A 73 -8.50 -0.79 4.56
CA PHE A 73 -8.10 -1.92 3.73
C PHE A 73 -9.06 -3.11 3.91
N GLY A 74 -8.90 -4.12 3.08
CA GLY A 74 -9.54 -5.41 3.22
C GLY A 74 -9.03 -6.41 2.19
N LEU A 75 -9.72 -7.54 2.07
CA LEU A 75 -9.39 -8.60 1.13
C LEU A 75 -10.37 -8.66 -0.03
N ILE A 76 -9.81 -8.94 -1.20
CA ILE A 76 -10.52 -9.45 -2.36
C ILE A 76 -10.37 -10.97 -2.35
N VAL A 77 -11.50 -11.68 -2.34
CA VAL A 77 -11.53 -13.14 -2.39
C VAL A 77 -11.74 -13.56 -3.84
N LEU A 78 -10.80 -14.33 -4.38
CA LEU A 78 -10.87 -14.85 -5.74
C LEU A 78 -11.82 -16.06 -5.80
N SER A 79 -12.55 -16.20 -6.90
CA SER A 79 -13.44 -17.35 -7.14
C SER A 79 -12.67 -18.65 -7.36
N LYS A 80 -11.42 -18.55 -7.83
CA LYS A 80 -10.50 -19.67 -8.08
C LYS A 80 -9.11 -19.30 -7.60
N PRO A 81 -8.32 -20.27 -7.09
CA PRO A 81 -6.93 -20.02 -6.75
C PRO A 81 -6.15 -19.57 -8.00
N PHE A 82 -5.41 -18.48 -7.87
CA PHE A 82 -4.44 -18.06 -8.86
C PHE A 82 -3.09 -18.72 -8.56
N LEU A 83 -2.53 -19.43 -9.54
CA LEU A 83 -1.19 -19.99 -9.43
C LEU A 83 -0.19 -18.83 -9.44
N ILE A 84 0.23 -18.44 -8.24
CA ILE A 84 1.32 -17.49 -8.03
C ILE A 84 2.61 -18.22 -8.44
N SER A 85 2.90 -18.25 -9.74
CA SER A 85 4.20 -18.71 -10.21
C SER A 85 5.30 -17.85 -9.56
N GLN A 86 6.51 -18.39 -9.44
CA GLN A 86 7.66 -17.93 -8.64
C GLN A 86 8.16 -16.48 -8.90
N VAL A 87 7.42 -15.66 -9.64
CA VAL A 87 7.79 -14.31 -10.05
C VAL A 87 7.47 -13.27 -8.97
N VAL A 88 6.48 -13.51 -8.12
CA VAL A 88 6.17 -12.66 -6.95
C VAL A 88 5.78 -13.59 -5.79
N PRO A 89 6.66 -13.88 -4.82
CA PRO A 89 6.24 -14.66 -3.67
C PRO A 89 5.04 -13.95 -3.01
N PRO A 90 4.00 -14.69 -2.57
CA PRO A 90 2.95 -14.09 -1.75
C PRO A 90 3.60 -13.40 -0.54
N LEU A 91 2.83 -12.55 0.14
CA LEU A 91 3.24 -12.05 1.46
C LEU A 91 3.67 -13.26 2.28
N THR A 92 4.99 -13.39 2.48
CA THR A 92 5.57 -14.48 3.26
C THR A 92 4.95 -14.42 4.65
N THR A 93 4.81 -15.60 5.25
CA THR A 93 4.04 -15.98 6.45
C THR A 93 3.73 -14.86 7.43
N THR A 94 2.60 -14.95 8.16
CA THR A 94 2.15 -13.95 9.16
C THR A 94 3.24 -13.45 10.13
N SER A 95 4.29 -14.24 10.37
CA SER A 95 5.52 -13.87 11.09
C SER A 95 6.27 -12.65 10.53
N ASP A 96 6.19 -12.41 9.22
CA ASP A 96 6.84 -11.28 8.55
C ASP A 96 6.05 -9.99 8.68
N ILE A 97 4.88 -10.05 9.32
CA ILE A 97 3.89 -8.97 9.34
C ILE A 97 3.65 -8.44 10.77
N GLU A 98 4.48 -8.83 11.73
CA GLU A 98 4.29 -8.51 13.13
C GLU A 98 5.13 -7.31 13.59
N TYR A 99 4.60 -6.10 13.40
CA TYR A 99 5.00 -4.94 14.21
C TYR A 99 3.84 -4.36 15.01
N THR A 100 3.98 -4.36 16.33
CA THR A 100 3.13 -3.60 17.23
C THR A 100 3.31 -2.10 17.00
N ARG A 101 2.30 -1.30 17.37
CA ARG A 101 2.38 0.16 17.36
C ARG A 101 3.65 0.71 18.03
N SER A 102 4.08 0.12 19.14
CA SER A 102 5.28 0.54 19.87
C SER A 102 6.56 0.34 19.05
N GLU A 103 6.64 -0.73 18.26
CA GLU A 103 7.76 -0.99 17.36
C GLU A 103 7.77 -0.04 16.17
N ILE A 104 6.60 0.27 15.58
CA ILE A 104 6.49 1.28 14.52
C ILE A 104 7.00 2.64 15.02
N ILE A 105 6.60 3.04 16.23
CA ILE A 105 7.06 4.29 16.87
C ILE A 105 8.58 4.24 17.07
N ASN A 106 9.11 3.13 17.59
CA ASN A 106 10.55 2.96 17.79
C ASN A 106 11.33 3.06 16.46
N LEU A 107 10.90 2.36 15.41
CA LEU A 107 11.49 2.42 14.08
C LEU A 107 11.46 3.85 13.51
N SER A 108 10.34 4.56 13.68
CA SER A 108 10.22 5.95 13.20
C SER A 108 11.21 6.91 13.85
N SER A 109 11.77 6.55 15.01
CA SER A 109 12.81 7.35 15.69
C SER A 109 14.22 7.13 15.15
N LYS A 110 14.45 6.06 14.37
CA LYS A 110 15.78 5.57 13.95
C LYS A 110 16.12 5.83 12.48
N PHE A 111 15.43 6.75 11.80
CA PHE A 111 15.60 6.97 10.36
C PHE A 111 15.46 5.67 9.53
N THR A 112 14.43 4.87 9.81
CA THR A 112 14.24 3.60 9.12
C THR A 112 13.88 3.81 7.63
N MET A 113 14.66 3.17 6.76
CA MET A 113 14.35 3.04 5.34
C MET A 113 13.38 1.89 5.11
N CYS A 114 12.37 2.17 4.29
CA CYS A 114 11.34 1.25 3.87
C CYS A 114 11.30 1.17 2.34
N GLU A 115 10.82 0.06 1.82
CA GLU A 115 10.63 -0.18 0.40
C GLU A 115 9.15 -0.38 0.11
N VAL A 116 8.61 0.45 -0.77
CA VAL A 116 7.21 0.39 -1.21
C VAL A 116 7.17 -0.30 -2.57
N TYR A 117 6.52 -1.46 -2.62
CA TYR A 117 6.44 -2.33 -3.78
C TYR A 117 5.10 -2.15 -4.49
N GLY A 118 5.13 -1.83 -5.78
CA GLY A 118 3.92 -1.73 -6.58
C GLY A 118 4.13 -1.06 -7.92
N HIS A 119 3.04 -0.50 -8.45
CA HIS A 119 3.01 0.16 -9.75
C HIS A 119 3.39 1.64 -9.63
N HIS A 120 4.43 2.03 -10.35
CA HIS A 120 4.92 3.39 -10.49
C HIS A 120 4.62 3.89 -11.89
N LEU A 121 4.48 5.20 -12.04
CA LEU A 121 4.51 5.82 -13.36
C LEU A 121 5.87 6.47 -13.57
N ASP A 122 6.57 6.03 -14.60
CA ASP A 122 7.85 6.60 -15.03
C ASP A 122 7.73 7.01 -16.51
N SER A 123 7.93 8.30 -16.77
CA SER A 123 7.93 8.85 -18.14
C SER A 123 6.68 8.53 -18.97
N GLY A 124 5.53 8.33 -18.32
CA GLY A 124 4.26 7.99 -18.96
C GLY A 124 3.98 6.48 -19.08
N GLU A 125 4.93 5.63 -18.70
CA GLU A 125 4.79 4.18 -18.70
C GLU A 125 4.55 3.64 -17.28
N ILE A 126 3.76 2.57 -17.17
CA ILE A 126 3.57 1.87 -15.90
C ILE A 126 4.73 0.89 -15.70
N ARG A 127 5.42 1.01 -14.57
CA ARG A 127 6.53 0.16 -14.16
C ARG A 127 6.24 -0.49 -12.82
N VAL A 128 6.62 -1.76 -12.64
CA VAL A 128 6.52 -2.49 -11.38
C VAL A 128 7.91 -2.55 -10.74
N GLY A 129 7.98 -2.18 -9.46
CA GLY A 129 9.23 -2.23 -8.72
C GLY A 129 9.06 -1.71 -7.29
N SER A 130 10.19 -1.44 -6.64
CA SER A 130 10.21 -0.83 -5.31
C SER A 130 10.69 0.62 -5.37
N THR A 131 10.15 1.44 -4.47
CA THR A 131 10.67 2.79 -4.18
C THR A 131 11.05 2.88 -2.72
N LYS A 132 12.23 3.44 -2.45
CA LYS A 132 12.74 3.66 -1.10
C LYS A 132 12.08 4.90 -0.48
N MET A 133 11.54 4.76 0.72
CA MET A 133 10.90 5.83 1.50
C MET A 133 11.36 5.80 2.96
N ILE A 134 11.39 6.95 3.62
CA ILE A 134 11.80 7.08 5.03
C ILE A 134 10.56 7.06 5.91
N LEU A 135 10.56 6.20 6.93
CA LEU A 135 9.53 6.17 7.96
C LEU A 135 9.59 7.44 8.82
N MET A 136 8.45 8.11 8.93
CA MET A 136 8.32 9.37 9.64
C MET A 136 7.77 9.17 11.05
N LYS A 137 8.22 10.01 11.98
CA LYS A 137 7.54 10.19 13.26
C LYS A 137 6.11 10.68 13.02
N SER A 138 5.17 10.21 13.83
CA SER A 138 3.75 10.54 13.69
C SER A 138 3.50 12.05 13.77
N GLU A 139 4.21 12.76 14.64
CA GLU A 139 4.11 14.22 14.80
C GLU A 139 4.54 14.97 13.54
N ASP A 140 5.68 14.58 12.96
CA ASP A 140 6.19 15.15 11.71
C ASP A 140 5.24 14.88 10.54
N CYS A 141 4.65 13.68 10.49
CA CYS A 141 3.64 13.37 9.49
C CYS A 141 2.42 14.30 9.60
N LEU A 142 1.86 14.42 10.80
CA LEU A 142 0.70 15.27 11.06
C LEU A 142 0.97 16.73 10.71
N LEU A 143 2.16 17.23 11.04
CA LEU A 143 2.59 18.57 10.67
C LEU A 143 2.60 18.75 9.15
N ARG A 144 3.19 17.81 8.40
CA ARG A 144 3.31 17.91 6.94
C ARG A 144 2.01 17.72 6.18
N LEU A 145 1.11 16.86 6.66
CA LEU A 145 -0.24 16.72 6.11
C LEU A 145 -1.04 18.03 6.23
N CYS A 146 -0.68 18.90 7.17
CA CYS A 146 -1.35 20.18 7.44
C CYS A 146 -0.82 21.38 6.63
N ILE A 147 0.30 21.25 5.92
CA ILE A 147 1.00 22.38 5.29
C ILE A 147 0.49 22.80 3.88
N PRO A 148 0.00 21.91 2.98
CA PRO A 148 -0.25 22.33 1.59
C PRO A 148 -1.68 22.80 1.30
N LYS A 149 -2.69 22.50 2.13
CA LYS A 149 -4.08 22.95 1.91
C LYS A 149 -4.83 23.11 3.24
N ILE A 150 -5.26 24.33 3.55
CA ILE A 150 -6.42 24.66 4.41
C ILE A 150 -6.23 24.40 5.92
N GLY A 151 -6.13 25.49 6.69
CA GLY A 151 -6.63 25.63 8.07
C GLY A 151 -6.62 24.38 8.97
N CYS A 152 -5.44 23.98 9.45
CA CYS A 152 -5.31 22.96 10.51
C CYS A 152 -5.51 23.52 11.95
N LYS A 153 -6.36 24.54 12.15
CA LYS A 153 -6.87 24.82 13.50
C LYS A 153 -7.86 23.70 13.89
N GLY A 154 -7.41 22.75 14.73
CA GLY A 154 -8.27 21.75 15.37
C GLY A 154 -8.53 20.42 14.63
N LYS A 155 -7.78 20.08 13.57
CA LYS A 155 -7.99 18.83 12.78
C LYS A 155 -6.83 17.82 12.82
N LYS A 156 -5.79 18.02 13.65
CA LYS A 156 -4.61 17.13 13.74
C LYS A 156 -4.97 15.67 14.05
N SER A 157 -6.02 15.41 14.84
CA SER A 157 -6.47 14.07 15.23
C SER A 157 -7.46 13.39 14.25
N LYS A 158 -7.74 14.04 13.10
CA LYS A 158 -8.76 13.59 12.14
C LYS A 158 -8.20 12.87 10.92
N ILE A 159 -6.90 12.95 10.66
CA ILE A 159 -6.32 12.45 9.40
C ILE A 159 -5.77 11.03 9.59
N THR A 160 -4.85 10.82 10.53
CA THR A 160 -4.32 9.48 10.84
C THR A 160 -5.05 8.88 12.04
N HIS A 161 -5.26 7.56 12.03
CA HIS A 161 -5.90 6.83 13.12
C HIS A 161 -5.03 5.68 13.62
N GLY A 162 -4.89 5.58 14.96
CA GLY A 162 -4.38 4.38 15.61
C GLY A 162 -2.95 4.06 15.21
N GLU A 163 -2.81 3.13 14.27
CA GLU A 163 -1.55 2.55 13.77
C GLU A 163 -1.17 3.00 12.36
N ASP A 164 -1.93 3.93 11.77
CA ASP A 164 -1.53 4.54 10.51
C ASP A 164 -0.16 5.22 10.69
N PHE A 165 0.71 5.01 9.71
CA PHE A 165 2.03 5.61 9.68
C PHE A 165 2.27 6.27 8.34
N CYS A 166 3.34 7.06 8.27
CA CYS A 166 3.63 7.83 7.08
C CYS A 166 5.06 7.63 6.65
N LEU A 167 5.25 7.60 5.34
CA LEU A 167 6.57 7.62 4.74
C LEU A 167 6.73 8.87 3.87
N LYS A 168 7.95 9.36 3.77
CA LYS A 168 8.34 10.39 2.80
C LYS A 168 9.37 9.85 1.83
N VAL A 169 9.34 10.33 0.60
CA VAL A 169 10.42 10.05 -0.36
C VAL A 169 11.70 10.76 0.14
N PRO A 170 12.88 10.13 0.06
CA PRO A 170 14.14 10.80 0.36
C PRO A 170 14.38 11.93 -0.65
N GLY A 171 14.78 13.11 -0.17
CA GLY A 171 14.94 14.30 -1.01
C GLY A 171 13.61 14.90 -1.48
N ASP A 172 13.68 15.93 -2.34
CA ASP A 172 12.51 16.55 -2.98
C ASP A 172 12.12 15.81 -4.29
N ILE A 173 12.40 14.50 -4.35
CA ILE A 173 12.10 13.67 -5.52
C ILE A 173 10.59 13.59 -5.70
N ARG A 174 10.13 13.86 -6.93
CA ARG A 174 8.73 13.69 -7.30
C ARG A 174 8.46 12.22 -7.59
N LEU A 175 7.65 11.59 -6.74
CA LEU A 175 7.10 10.27 -7.00
C LEU A 175 5.68 10.42 -7.56
N ASP A 176 5.45 9.89 -8.75
CA ASP A 176 4.08 9.75 -9.26
C ASP A 176 3.43 8.52 -8.62
N ALA A 177 2.74 8.77 -7.52
CA ALA A 177 2.15 7.72 -6.68
C ALA A 177 0.72 7.33 -7.09
N ARG A 178 0.24 7.73 -8.29
CA ARG A 178 -1.16 7.53 -8.71
C ARG A 178 -1.64 6.08 -8.69
N PHE A 179 -0.74 5.12 -8.85
CA PHE A 179 -1.07 3.69 -8.85
C PHE A 179 -0.58 2.93 -7.60
N LEU A 180 -0.01 3.66 -6.64
CA LEU A 180 0.56 3.05 -5.44
C LEU A 180 -0.48 2.71 -4.38
N GLU A 181 -1.72 3.18 -4.48
CA GLU A 181 -2.73 2.80 -3.49
C GLU A 181 -2.96 1.28 -3.49
N GLY A 182 -2.94 0.65 -2.32
CA GLY A 182 -2.96 -0.80 -2.14
C GLY A 182 -1.59 -1.49 -2.28
N SER A 183 -0.52 -0.76 -2.58
CA SER A 183 0.86 -1.27 -2.59
C SER A 183 1.36 -1.60 -1.20
N LEU A 184 2.20 -2.63 -1.12
CA LEU A 184 2.83 -3.05 0.12
C LEU A 184 4.00 -2.16 0.49
N VAL A 185 4.25 -1.99 1.79
CA VAL A 185 5.52 -1.51 2.30
C VAL A 185 6.22 -2.56 3.16
N LYS A 186 7.53 -2.72 2.92
CA LYS A 186 8.44 -3.42 3.82
C LYS A 186 9.39 -2.44 4.51
N CYS A 187 9.60 -2.59 5.80
CA CYS A 187 10.56 -1.82 6.59
C CYS A 187 11.42 -2.80 7.39
N GLY A 188 12.75 -2.69 7.29
CA GLY A 188 13.65 -3.59 8.04
C GLY A 188 13.47 -5.08 7.70
N GLY A 189 13.03 -5.41 6.49
CA GLY A 189 12.79 -6.79 6.04
C GLY A 189 11.36 -7.30 6.21
N HIS A 190 10.53 -6.62 7.00
CA HIS A 190 9.19 -7.06 7.35
C HIS A 190 8.10 -6.21 6.70
N VAL A 191 6.94 -6.80 6.44
CA VAL A 191 5.76 -6.14 5.91
C VAL A 191 5.12 -5.30 7.01
N LEU A 192 5.00 -3.99 6.78
CA LEU A 192 4.46 -3.09 7.78
C LEU A 192 3.02 -2.65 7.49
N GLY A 193 2.65 -2.55 6.22
CA GLY A 193 1.39 -1.94 5.85
C GLY A 193 1.12 -1.90 4.36
N LEU A 194 0.06 -1.18 4.03
CA LEU A 194 -0.37 -0.90 2.66
C LEU A 194 -0.58 0.59 2.48
N VAL A 195 -0.30 1.11 1.29
CA VAL A 195 -0.61 2.49 0.93
C VAL A 195 -2.14 2.67 0.89
N ILE A 196 -2.64 3.67 1.59
CA ILE A 196 -4.08 4.04 1.63
C ILE A 196 -4.34 5.47 1.16
N SER A 197 -3.30 6.30 1.14
CA SER A 197 -3.34 7.61 0.52
C SER A 197 -1.96 7.89 -0.09
N PRO A 198 -1.80 7.71 -1.40
CA PRO A 198 -0.55 8.04 -2.08
C PRO A 198 -0.20 9.52 -1.89
N GLY A 199 1.09 9.82 -1.81
CA GLY A 199 1.60 11.19 -1.83
C GLY A 199 1.20 11.91 -3.13
N SER A 200 1.16 13.25 -3.09
CA SER A 200 0.79 14.03 -4.27
C SER A 200 2.04 14.39 -5.08
N PRO A 201 2.11 14.07 -6.40
CA PRO A 201 3.23 14.49 -7.24
C PRO A 201 3.32 16.02 -7.35
N ARG A 202 2.20 16.73 -7.20
CA ARG A 202 2.15 18.21 -7.16
C ARG A 202 2.70 18.80 -5.85
N TYR A 203 2.74 18.00 -4.78
CA TYR A 203 3.16 18.44 -3.45
C TYR A 203 4.10 17.39 -2.85
N PRO A 204 5.36 17.30 -3.31
CA PRO A 204 6.30 16.24 -2.90
C PRO A 204 6.60 16.24 -1.38
N LYS A 205 6.34 17.35 -0.70
CA LYS A 205 6.46 17.46 0.77
C LYS A 205 5.33 16.77 1.54
N VAL A 206 4.23 16.39 0.86
CA VAL A 206 3.11 15.65 1.46
C VAL A 206 3.51 14.18 1.58
N PRO A 207 3.51 13.63 2.81
CA PRO A 207 3.87 12.24 2.99
C PRO A 207 2.77 11.31 2.45
N THR A 208 3.17 10.07 2.16
CA THR A 208 2.24 8.98 1.84
C THR A 208 1.74 8.37 3.14
N ILE A 209 0.43 8.08 3.23
CA ILE A 209 -0.18 7.46 4.41
C ILE A 209 -0.36 5.97 4.15
N PHE A 210 -0.01 5.17 5.16
CA PHE A 210 -0.10 3.72 5.16
C PHE A 210 -0.97 3.25 6.31
N ALA A 211 -1.78 2.24 6.05
CA ALA A 211 -2.48 1.50 7.10
C ALA A 211 -1.57 0.36 7.57
N SER A 212 -1.39 0.22 8.88
CA SER A 212 -0.75 -0.98 9.44
C SER A 212 -1.67 -2.18 9.23
N VAL A 213 -1.12 -3.24 8.65
CA VAL A 213 -1.82 -4.51 8.45
C VAL A 213 -1.59 -5.49 9.59
N THR A 214 -0.62 -5.21 10.49
CA THR A 214 -0.17 -6.11 11.53
C THR A 214 -1.28 -6.57 12.47
N GLN A 215 -2.06 -5.65 13.03
CA GLN A 215 -3.09 -6.05 14.00
C GLN A 215 -4.25 -6.81 13.38
N TYR A 216 -4.47 -6.63 12.08
CA TYR A 216 -5.66 -7.15 11.43
C TYR A 216 -5.41 -8.55 10.90
N LEU A 217 -4.23 -8.80 10.32
CA LEU A 217 -3.82 -10.10 9.78
C LEU A 217 -3.82 -11.24 10.81
N ARG A 218 -3.71 -10.93 12.11
CA ARG A 218 -3.89 -11.91 13.20
C ARG A 218 -5.28 -12.58 13.23
N ASN A 219 -6.30 -11.89 12.72
CA ASN A 219 -7.67 -12.39 12.70
C ASN A 219 -8.08 -12.95 11.32
N PHE A 220 -7.15 -13.04 10.37
CA PHE A 220 -7.44 -13.58 9.04
C PHE A 220 -7.19 -15.08 8.94
N PRO A 221 -7.87 -15.77 8.00
CA PRO A 221 -7.62 -17.17 7.72
C PRO A 221 -6.14 -17.41 7.40
N SER A 222 -5.58 -18.49 7.92
CA SER A 222 -4.18 -18.86 7.65
C SER A 222 -3.94 -18.95 6.13
N PRO A 223 -2.79 -18.46 5.62
CA PRO A 223 -2.48 -18.52 4.19
C PRO A 223 -2.32 -19.95 3.64
N ASN A 224 -2.35 -20.96 4.52
CA ASN A 224 -2.23 -22.39 4.20
C ASN A 224 -3.58 -23.13 4.08
N VAL A 225 -4.72 -22.40 4.03
CA VAL A 225 -6.05 -22.99 3.77
C VAL A 225 -6.42 -22.85 2.30
#